data_AF-C8WII5-F1
#
_entry.id   AF-C8WII5-F1
#
_cell.length_a   1.000
_cell.length_b   1.000
_cell.length_c   1.000
_cell.angle_alpha   90.00
_cell.angle_beta   90.00
_cell.angle_gamma   90.00
#
_symmetry.space_group_name_H-M   'P 1'
#
loop_
_entity.id
_entity.type
_entity.pdbx_description
1 polymer ?
#
loop_
_entity_poly.entity_id
_entity_poly.type
_entity_poly.pdbx_seq_one_letter_code
_entity_poly.pdbx_strand_id
1 'polypeptide(L)'
;MQTDDALKIVNYIRVDLVGSEYRFYQEQAIRNELNSCNCSIVVRGERSVACGVGLAFNVVAAVAEDIAAGLISAALKGLVVKIKGAISGEGLQAACFADAVIEVADCDLIIKANCNAGVNSEYVNYDELIRSMLELSKKEKDSGRIIKAIEAPCDIDLTKEVPDVRCCGVGNFSLWRVTHRNGDRWPCWLYDAANDCFLPLAEGFKQQIQGDSEDVFYSETSA
;
A
#
# COMPACT_ATOMS: atom_id res chain seq x y z
N MET A 1 2.85 16.50 -13.25
CA MET A 1 2.78 15.37 -14.21
C MET A 1 1.41 14.74 -14.03
N GLN A 2 0.64 14.52 -15.10
CA GLN A 2 -0.66 13.85 -14.97
C GLN A 2 -0.43 12.38 -14.59
N THR A 3 -1.27 11.85 -13.71
CA THR A 3 -1.15 10.50 -13.15
C THR A 3 -1.16 9.41 -14.24
N ASP A 4 -1.85 9.66 -15.36
CA ASP A 4 -1.86 8.76 -16.53
C ASP A 4 -0.50 8.64 -17.23
N ASP A 5 0.34 9.68 -17.21
CA ASP A 5 1.71 9.58 -17.75
C ASP A 5 2.62 8.76 -16.84
N ALA A 6 2.36 8.75 -15.53
CA ALA A 6 3.12 7.95 -14.58
C ALA A 6 2.81 6.44 -14.72
N LEU A 7 1.64 6.04 -15.23
CA LEU A 7 1.35 4.61 -15.42
C LEU A 7 2.17 3.97 -16.55
N LYS A 8 2.78 4.77 -17.43
CA LYS A 8 3.59 4.29 -18.56
C LYS A 8 4.92 3.62 -18.13
N ILE A 9 5.35 3.82 -16.89
CA ILE A 9 6.57 3.18 -16.34
C ILE A 9 6.32 1.78 -15.78
N VAL A 10 5.06 1.35 -15.68
CA VAL A 10 4.68 0.06 -15.09
C VAL A 10 4.64 -1.01 -16.19
N ASN A 11 5.42 -2.07 -16.00
CA ASN A 11 5.53 -3.18 -16.96
C ASN A 11 4.50 -4.29 -16.70
N TYR A 12 4.10 -4.44 -15.44
CA TYR A 12 3.18 -5.47 -14.99
C TYR A 12 2.40 -4.99 -13.76
N ILE A 13 1.11 -5.32 -13.72
CA ILE A 13 0.23 -5.04 -12.60
C ILE A 13 -0.43 -6.34 -12.16
N ARG A 14 -0.36 -6.61 -10.85
CA ARG A 14 -1.22 -7.59 -10.17
C ARG A 14 -2.12 -6.87 -9.18
N VAL A 15 -3.40 -7.20 -9.20
CA VAL A 15 -4.35 -6.78 -8.16
C VAL A 15 -4.94 -8.01 -7.51
N ASP A 16 -4.78 -8.10 -6.20
CA ASP A 16 -5.30 -9.22 -5.39
C ASP A 16 -6.44 -8.68 -4.50
N LEU A 17 -7.68 -9.08 -4.81
CA LEU A 17 -8.87 -8.72 -4.04
C LEU A 17 -9.13 -9.77 -2.95
N VAL A 18 -9.33 -9.35 -1.71
CA VAL A 18 -9.59 -10.26 -0.59
C VAL A 18 -10.67 -9.68 0.31
N GLY A 19 -11.63 -10.51 0.72
CA GLY A 19 -12.60 -10.12 1.74
C GLY A 19 -13.95 -10.79 1.60
N SER A 20 -14.84 -10.51 2.55
CA SER A 20 -16.19 -11.09 2.59
C SER A 20 -17.13 -10.43 1.56
N GLU A 21 -16.88 -9.16 1.24
CA GLU A 21 -17.62 -8.39 0.25
C GLU A 21 -17.10 -8.61 -1.18
N TYR A 22 -16.05 -9.40 -1.39
CA TYR A 22 -15.56 -9.69 -2.74
C TYR A 22 -16.66 -10.28 -3.64
N ARG A 23 -16.72 -9.76 -4.87
CA ARG A 23 -17.60 -10.17 -5.95
C ARG A 23 -16.81 -10.32 -7.24
N PHE A 24 -17.08 -11.40 -7.97
CA PHE A 24 -16.37 -11.73 -9.21
C PHE A 24 -16.40 -10.60 -10.26
N TYR A 25 -17.49 -9.81 -10.34
CA TYR A 25 -17.59 -8.71 -11.31
C TYR A 25 -16.54 -7.62 -11.09
N GLN A 26 -16.02 -7.46 -9.87
CA GLN A 26 -15.01 -6.46 -9.53
C GLN A 26 -13.70 -6.73 -10.28
N GLU A 27 -13.36 -7.99 -10.52
CA GLU A 27 -12.17 -8.34 -11.31
C GLU A 27 -12.27 -7.82 -12.73
N GLN A 28 -13.43 -8.01 -13.37
CA GLN A 28 -13.65 -7.54 -14.74
C GLN A 28 -13.71 -6.02 -14.81
N ALA A 29 -14.29 -5.36 -13.80
CA ALA A 29 -14.32 -3.91 -13.72
C ALA A 29 -12.90 -3.33 -13.64
N ILE A 30 -12.04 -3.87 -12.77
CA ILE A 30 -10.63 -3.44 -12.68
C ILE A 30 -9.90 -3.69 -13.99
N ARG A 31 -10.08 -4.86 -14.62
CA ARG A 31 -9.46 -5.15 -15.92
C ARG A 31 -9.87 -4.12 -16.96
N ASN A 32 -11.15 -3.79 -17.04
CA ASN A 32 -11.66 -2.80 -18.00
C ASN A 32 -11.06 -1.41 -17.76
N GLU A 33 -10.99 -0.98 -16.50
CA GLU A 33 -10.42 0.32 -16.12
C GLU A 33 -8.91 0.39 -16.44
N LEU A 34 -8.19 -0.69 -16.15
CA LEU A 34 -6.75 -0.78 -16.35
C LEU A 34 -6.37 -1.16 -17.78
N ASN A 35 -7.29 -1.53 -18.68
CA ASN A 35 -6.98 -1.86 -20.09
C ASN A 35 -6.28 -0.72 -20.84
N SER A 36 -6.43 0.52 -20.37
CA SER A 36 -5.70 1.68 -20.88
C SER A 36 -4.20 1.68 -20.53
N CYS A 37 -3.79 0.90 -19.54
CA CYS A 37 -2.39 0.71 -19.19
C CYS A 37 -1.76 -0.24 -20.21
N ASN A 38 -0.70 0.21 -20.88
CA ASN A 38 0.01 -0.56 -21.90
C ASN A 38 0.93 -1.63 -21.27
N CYS A 39 0.38 -2.49 -20.41
CA CYS A 39 1.12 -3.46 -19.60
C CYS A 39 0.30 -4.73 -19.35
N SER A 40 0.97 -5.78 -18.87
CA SER A 40 0.28 -7.04 -18.52
C SER A 40 -0.47 -6.88 -17.19
N ILE A 41 -1.75 -7.24 -17.17
CA ILE A 41 -2.63 -7.06 -16.00
C ILE A 41 -3.18 -8.41 -15.56
N VAL A 42 -2.95 -8.74 -14.29
CA VAL A 42 -3.54 -9.87 -13.60
C VAL A 42 -4.41 -9.35 -12.47
N VAL A 43 -5.70 -9.69 -12.50
CA VAL A 43 -6.61 -9.44 -11.39
C VAL A 43 -7.14 -10.77 -10.93
N ARG A 44 -7.08 -11.02 -9.62
CA ARG A 44 -7.63 -12.20 -8.98
C ARG A 44 -8.25 -11.81 -7.66
N GLY A 45 -9.28 -12.53 -7.26
CA GLY A 45 -9.85 -12.35 -5.94
C GLY A 45 -10.24 -13.64 -5.28
N GLU A 46 -10.30 -13.59 -3.95
CA GLU A 46 -10.77 -14.68 -3.14
C GLU A 46 -11.72 -14.18 -2.04
N ARG A 47 -12.78 -14.96 -1.79
CA ARG A 47 -13.60 -14.73 -0.60
C ARG A 47 -12.83 -15.21 0.61
N SER A 48 -12.61 -14.29 1.55
CA SER A 48 -12.05 -14.60 2.86
C SER A 48 -13.05 -14.23 3.94
N VAL A 49 -13.15 -15.09 4.97
CA VAL A 49 -14.02 -14.90 6.14
C VAL A 49 -13.24 -14.21 7.28
N ALA A 50 -11.94 -13.96 7.10
CA ALA A 50 -11.08 -13.44 8.15
C ALA A 50 -11.22 -11.91 8.31
N CYS A 51 -11.76 -11.53 9.47
CA CYS A 51 -11.62 -10.27 10.23
C CYS A 51 -11.89 -8.93 9.51
N GLY A 52 -13.09 -8.38 9.77
CA GLY A 52 -13.29 -6.94 10.00
C GLY A 52 -13.36 -6.01 8.79
N VAL A 53 -12.69 -6.32 7.68
CA VAL A 53 -12.68 -5.48 6.46
C VAL A 53 -13.66 -6.08 5.44
N GLY A 54 -14.62 -5.28 4.95
CA GLY A 54 -15.56 -5.72 3.92
C GLY A 54 -14.84 -6.22 2.67
N LEU A 55 -14.05 -5.34 2.05
CA LEU A 55 -13.20 -5.62 0.90
C LEU A 55 -11.83 -4.96 1.09
N ALA A 56 -10.76 -5.70 0.86
CA ALA A 56 -9.41 -5.20 0.78
C ALA A 56 -8.78 -5.56 -0.57
N PHE A 57 -7.79 -4.78 -0.99
CA PHE A 57 -7.02 -5.09 -2.19
C PHE A 57 -5.53 -4.82 -1.98
N ASN A 58 -4.70 -5.64 -2.62
CA ASN A 58 -3.26 -5.45 -2.71
C ASN A 58 -2.88 -5.14 -4.15
N VAL A 59 -1.83 -4.33 -4.32
CA VAL A 59 -1.29 -3.98 -5.64
C VAL A 59 0.15 -4.42 -5.72
N VAL A 60 0.48 -5.18 -6.77
CA VAL A 60 1.86 -5.43 -7.19
C VAL A 60 2.10 -4.69 -8.49
N ALA A 61 3.12 -3.84 -8.54
CA ALA A 61 3.52 -3.10 -9.72
C ALA A 61 5.00 -3.35 -10.01
N ALA A 62 5.31 -3.89 -11.18
CA ALA A 62 6.69 -4.04 -11.64
C ALA A 62 7.10 -2.82 -12.45
N VAL A 63 8.26 -2.24 -12.12
CA VAL A 63 8.83 -1.09 -12.81
C VAL A 63 10.27 -1.38 -13.24
N ALA A 64 10.78 -0.63 -14.22
CA ALA A 64 12.17 -0.77 -14.64
C ALA A 64 13.15 -0.35 -13.52
N GLU A 65 14.41 -0.80 -13.63
CA GLU A 65 15.51 -0.25 -12.82
C GLU A 65 15.67 1.26 -13.16
N ASP A 66 16.16 2.05 -12.19
CA ASP A 66 16.44 3.48 -12.32
C ASP A 66 15.23 4.44 -12.48
N ILE A 67 14.01 3.97 -12.23
CA ILE A 67 12.85 4.87 -12.17
C ILE A 67 12.90 5.72 -10.89
N ALA A 68 12.67 7.03 -11.04
CA ALA A 68 12.63 7.96 -9.92
C ALA A 68 11.46 7.66 -8.96
N ALA A 69 11.72 7.70 -7.65
CA ALA A 69 10.74 7.41 -6.59
C ALA A 69 9.42 8.18 -6.75
N GLY A 70 9.48 9.46 -7.13
CA GLY A 70 8.28 10.27 -7.34
C GLY A 70 7.39 9.79 -8.50
N LEU A 71 7.98 9.19 -9.54
CA LEU A 71 7.23 8.58 -10.64
C LEU A 71 6.55 7.28 -10.21
N ILE A 72 7.25 6.46 -9.41
CA ILE A 72 6.71 5.22 -8.84
C ILE A 72 5.52 5.54 -7.92
N SER A 73 5.68 6.52 -7.04
CA SER A 73 4.61 6.99 -6.15
C SER A 73 3.40 7.53 -6.92
N ALA A 74 3.63 8.37 -7.95
CA ALA A 74 2.55 8.87 -8.79
C ALA A 74 1.83 7.74 -9.53
N ALA A 75 2.56 6.73 -10.04
CA ALA A 75 1.97 5.57 -10.68
C ALA A 75 1.11 4.76 -9.71
N LEU A 76 1.63 4.47 -8.51
CA LEU A 76 0.91 3.74 -7.48
C LEU A 76 -0.39 4.46 -7.08
N LYS A 77 -0.33 5.78 -6.84
CA LYS A 77 -1.52 6.60 -6.55
C LYS A 77 -2.55 6.53 -7.69
N GLY A 78 -2.09 6.60 -8.94
CA GLY A 78 -2.98 6.44 -10.10
C GLY A 78 -3.66 5.08 -10.17
N LEU A 79 -2.91 4.01 -9.94
CA LEU A 79 -3.46 2.66 -9.92
C LEU A 79 -4.53 2.52 -8.85
N VAL A 80 -4.25 2.99 -7.64
CA VAL A 80 -5.17 2.93 -6.51
C VAL A 80 -6.47 3.67 -6.80
N VAL A 81 -6.39 4.90 -7.33
CA VAL A 81 -7.58 5.69 -7.72
C VAL A 81 -8.42 4.95 -8.75
N LYS A 82 -7.78 4.40 -9.81
CA LYS A 82 -8.48 3.63 -10.84
C LYS A 82 -9.13 2.36 -10.28
N ILE A 83 -8.40 1.59 -9.48
CA ILE A 83 -8.91 0.35 -8.87
C ILE A 83 -10.11 0.66 -7.98
N LYS A 84 -10.02 1.68 -7.11
CA LYS A 84 -11.13 2.10 -6.26
C LYS A 84 -12.34 2.53 -7.06
N GLY A 85 -12.15 3.36 -8.09
CA GLY A 85 -13.24 3.78 -8.98
C GLY A 85 -13.91 2.59 -9.68
N ALA A 86 -13.13 1.55 -10.04
CA ALA A 86 -13.66 0.36 -10.68
C ALA A 86 -14.47 -0.55 -9.74
N ILE A 87 -14.19 -0.55 -8.43
CA ILE A 87 -14.82 -1.46 -7.45
C ILE A 87 -15.77 -0.77 -6.47
N SER A 88 -15.82 0.56 -6.49
CA SER A 88 -16.82 1.35 -5.77
C SER A 88 -18.21 1.08 -6.37
N GLY A 89 -19.07 0.41 -5.62
CA GLY A 89 -20.48 0.19 -5.97
C GLY A 89 -21.39 0.64 -4.83
N GLU A 90 -22.66 0.93 -5.15
CA GLU A 90 -23.66 1.31 -4.15
C GLU A 90 -23.78 0.22 -3.06
N GLY A 91 -23.61 0.63 -1.79
CA GLY A 91 -23.83 -0.24 -0.64
C GLY A 91 -22.66 -1.16 -0.24
N LEU A 92 -21.48 -1.03 -0.86
CA LEU A 92 -20.25 -1.68 -0.40
C LEU A 92 -19.48 -0.78 0.56
N GLN A 93 -18.83 -1.35 1.58
CA GLN A 93 -17.86 -0.59 2.35
C GLN A 93 -16.69 -0.17 1.45
N ALA A 94 -16.10 0.99 1.73
CA ALA A 94 -14.95 1.48 0.99
C ALA A 94 -13.82 0.43 1.02
N ALA A 95 -13.37 -0.01 -0.15
CA ALA A 95 -12.33 -1.01 -0.25
C ALA A 95 -11.02 -0.48 0.34
N CYS A 96 -10.40 -1.25 1.23
CA CYS A 96 -9.13 -0.85 1.85
C CYS A 96 -7.93 -1.23 0.97
N PHE A 97 -7.01 -0.28 0.75
CA PHE A 97 -5.73 -0.58 0.14
C PHE A 97 -4.75 -1.11 1.20
N ALA A 98 -4.56 -2.43 1.24
CA ALA A 98 -3.79 -3.12 2.27
C ALA A 98 -2.28 -3.07 2.00
N ASP A 99 -1.80 -3.78 0.98
CA ASP A 99 -0.37 -3.87 0.68
C ASP A 99 -0.02 -3.34 -0.71
N ALA A 100 1.07 -2.59 -0.79
CA ALA A 100 1.74 -2.22 -2.04
C ALA A 100 3.06 -2.99 -2.18
N VAL A 101 3.26 -3.67 -3.30
CA VAL A 101 4.52 -4.31 -3.66
C VAL A 101 5.02 -3.69 -4.95
N ILE A 102 6.22 -3.11 -4.90
CA ILE A 102 6.88 -2.51 -6.05
C ILE A 102 8.07 -3.38 -6.39
N GLU A 103 7.98 -4.14 -7.48
CA GLU A 103 9.05 -5.02 -7.95
C GLU A 103 10.04 -4.17 -8.76
N VAL A 104 11.27 -4.00 -8.25
CA VAL A 104 12.33 -3.20 -8.90
C VAL A 104 13.55 -4.08 -9.13
N ALA A 105 13.70 -4.57 -10.36
CA ALA A 105 14.80 -5.42 -10.83
C ALA A 105 15.10 -6.61 -9.90
N ASP A 106 15.94 -6.41 -8.88
CA ASP A 106 16.38 -7.43 -7.95
C ASP A 106 15.75 -7.38 -6.55
N CYS A 107 15.05 -6.30 -6.23
CA CYS A 107 14.54 -5.99 -4.89
C CYS A 107 13.06 -5.58 -4.92
N ASP A 108 12.25 -6.27 -4.12
CA ASP A 108 10.85 -5.92 -3.91
C ASP A 108 10.73 -4.88 -2.78
N LEU A 109 10.09 -3.76 -3.06
CA LEU A 109 9.75 -2.76 -2.05
C LEU A 109 8.31 -3.00 -1.59
N ILE A 110 8.14 -3.43 -0.34
CA ILE A 110 6.86 -3.84 0.21
C ILE A 110 6.43 -2.82 1.27
N ILE A 111 5.24 -2.27 1.10
CA ILE A 111 4.64 -1.31 2.02
C ILE A 111 3.37 -1.94 2.52
N LYS A 112 3.32 -2.20 3.83
CA LYS A 112 2.19 -2.90 4.47
C LYS A 112 1.36 -1.92 5.28
N ALA A 113 0.07 -1.84 5.01
CA ALA A 113 -0.85 -1.10 5.85
C ALA A 113 -1.76 -2.02 6.65
N ASN A 114 -2.01 -1.64 7.90
CA ASN A 114 -2.93 -2.35 8.76
C ASN A 114 -4.35 -1.78 8.61
N CYS A 115 -5.04 -2.24 7.55
CA CYS A 115 -6.45 -1.89 7.29
C CYS A 115 -7.37 -2.12 8.50
N ASN A 116 -7.10 -3.15 9.30
CA ASN A 116 -7.91 -3.46 10.48
C ASN A 116 -7.79 -2.40 11.59
N ALA A 117 -6.68 -1.64 11.60
CA ALA A 117 -6.46 -0.52 12.50
C ALA A 117 -6.90 0.83 11.90
N GLY A 118 -7.59 0.82 10.74
CA GLY A 118 -7.97 2.03 10.02
C GLY A 118 -6.81 2.71 9.27
N VAL A 119 -5.65 2.05 9.19
CA VAL A 119 -4.49 2.54 8.45
C VAL A 119 -4.61 2.08 7.01
N ASN A 120 -4.94 3.00 6.11
CA ASN A 120 -4.87 2.77 4.68
C ASN A 120 -3.50 3.24 4.19
N SER A 121 -2.90 2.47 3.28
CA SER A 121 -1.62 2.86 2.68
C SER A 121 -1.71 4.17 1.87
N GLU A 122 -2.92 4.64 1.53
CA GLU A 122 -3.15 5.90 0.82
C GLU A 122 -2.68 7.16 1.55
N TYR A 123 -2.61 7.11 2.88
CA TYR A 123 -2.21 8.24 3.72
C TYR A 123 -0.69 8.37 3.87
N VAL A 124 0.07 7.54 3.15
CA VAL A 124 1.52 7.40 3.25
C VAL A 124 2.22 8.36 2.29
N ASN A 125 3.25 9.08 2.77
CA ASN A 125 4.18 9.78 1.88
C ASN A 125 5.15 8.76 1.24
N TYR A 126 4.68 8.13 0.16
CA TYR A 126 5.42 7.14 -0.61
C TYR A 126 6.75 7.64 -1.16
N ASP A 127 6.89 8.93 -1.48
CA ASP A 127 8.06 9.47 -2.16
C ASP A 127 9.33 9.34 -1.32
N GLU A 128 9.25 9.70 -0.03
CA GLU A 128 10.38 9.60 0.90
C GLU A 128 10.70 8.16 1.24
N LEU A 129 9.67 7.35 1.49
CA LEU A 129 9.83 5.94 1.80
C LEU A 129 10.50 5.17 0.65
N ILE A 130 9.96 5.28 -0.56
CA ILE A 130 10.48 4.61 -1.75
C ILE A 130 11.91 5.08 -2.03
N ARG A 131 12.18 6.39 -1.91
CA ARG A 131 13.54 6.93 -2.09
C ARG A 131 14.52 6.29 -1.12
N SER A 132 14.21 6.28 0.18
CA SER A 132 15.10 5.68 1.19
C SER A 132 15.27 4.17 1.00
N MET A 133 14.23 3.45 0.56
CA MET A 133 14.34 2.02 0.23
C MET A 133 15.25 1.75 -0.97
N LEU A 134 15.12 2.55 -2.04
CA LEU A 134 15.98 2.47 -3.22
C LEU A 134 17.44 2.80 -2.87
N GLU A 135 17.67 3.82 -2.05
CA GLU A 135 19.00 4.17 -1.55
C GLU A 135 19.64 3.06 -0.74
N LEU A 136 18.88 2.41 0.16
CA LEU A 136 19.35 1.25 0.91
C LEU A 136 19.71 0.09 -0.02
N SER A 137 18.81 -0.24 -0.97
CA SER A 137 19.03 -1.30 -1.96
C SER A 137 20.33 -1.06 -2.75
N LYS A 138 20.54 0.16 -3.23
CA LYS A 138 21.75 0.55 -3.96
C LYS A 138 23.01 0.43 -3.10
N LYS A 139 22.99 0.96 -1.87
CA LYS A 139 24.13 0.89 -0.95
C LYS A 139 24.53 -0.55 -0.61
N GLU A 140 23.56 -1.42 -0.42
CA GLU A 140 23.79 -2.84 -0.16
C GLU A 140 24.36 -3.55 -1.40
N LYS A 141 23.81 -3.26 -2.59
CA LYS A 141 24.31 -3.76 -3.89
C LYS A 141 25.77 -3.36 -4.12
N ASP A 142 26.11 -2.10 -3.89
CA ASP A 142 27.48 -1.57 -3.97
C ASP A 142 28.44 -2.23 -2.96
N SER A 143 27.90 -2.75 -1.86
CA SER A 143 28.62 -3.52 -0.84
C SER A 143 28.68 -5.03 -1.14
N GLY A 144 28.21 -5.47 -2.30
CA GLY A 144 28.16 -6.88 -2.72
C GLY A 144 27.04 -7.71 -2.05
N ARG A 145 26.07 -7.06 -1.39
CA ARG A 145 24.94 -7.71 -0.73
C ARG A 145 23.67 -7.47 -1.52
N ILE A 146 23.07 -8.55 -2.03
CA ILE A 146 21.83 -8.46 -2.82
C ILE A 146 20.63 -8.59 -1.90
N ILE A 147 19.84 -7.52 -1.80
CA ILE A 147 18.54 -7.53 -1.11
C ILE A 147 17.49 -8.12 -2.05
N LYS A 148 16.69 -9.06 -1.54
CA LYS A 148 15.51 -9.60 -2.20
C LYS A 148 14.27 -8.74 -1.94
N ALA A 149 14.06 -8.31 -0.70
CA ALA A 149 12.90 -7.50 -0.35
C ALA A 149 13.19 -6.56 0.82
N ILE A 150 12.56 -5.38 0.81
CA ILE A 150 12.51 -4.43 1.91
C ILE A 150 11.04 -4.20 2.26
N GLU A 151 10.61 -4.59 3.45
CA GLU A 151 9.24 -4.39 3.93
C GLU A 151 9.20 -3.28 4.98
N ALA A 152 8.39 -2.25 4.74
CA ALA A 152 8.10 -1.20 5.72
C ALA A 152 6.62 -1.22 6.12
N PRO A 153 6.31 -1.29 7.42
CA PRO A 153 4.95 -1.12 7.90
C PRO A 153 4.55 0.36 7.89
N CYS A 154 3.27 0.63 7.68
CA CYS A 154 2.63 1.90 8.04
C CYS A 154 2.26 1.86 9.53
N ASP A 155 2.33 3.02 10.18
CA ASP A 155 2.06 3.18 11.61
C ASP A 155 1.28 4.47 11.86
N ILE A 156 0.65 4.58 13.03
CA ILE A 156 -0.08 5.77 13.44
C ILE A 156 0.79 6.60 14.38
N ASP A 157 1.08 7.83 13.99
CA ASP A 157 1.67 8.83 14.86
C ASP A 157 0.63 9.39 15.82
N LEU A 158 0.60 8.82 17.03
CA LEU A 158 -0.25 9.26 18.13
C LEU A 158 0.31 10.47 18.89
N THR A 159 1.46 11.02 18.48
CA THR A 159 2.07 12.18 19.16
C THR A 159 1.49 13.52 18.74
N LYS A 160 0.67 13.52 17.68
CA LYS A 160 -0.02 14.70 17.16
C LYS A 160 -1.44 14.81 17.76
N GLU A 161 -1.96 16.04 17.84
CA GLU A 161 -3.33 16.30 18.31
C GLU A 161 -4.39 15.60 17.45
N VAL A 162 -4.11 15.46 16.15
CA VAL A 162 -4.85 14.60 15.22
C VAL A 162 -3.92 13.47 14.81
N PRO A 163 -4.26 12.19 15.07
CA PRO A 163 -3.45 11.06 14.67
C PRO A 163 -3.13 11.10 13.17
N ASP A 164 -1.87 10.86 12.82
CA ASP A 164 -1.40 10.90 11.43
C ASP A 164 -0.82 9.55 11.01
N VAL A 165 -0.94 9.18 9.75
CA VAL A 165 -0.36 7.92 9.25
C VAL A 165 1.06 8.20 8.79
N ARG A 166 2.03 7.48 9.37
CA ARG A 166 3.43 7.59 9.00
C ARG A 166 3.97 6.31 8.39
N CYS A 167 4.93 6.47 7.49
CA CYS A 167 5.78 5.37 7.05
C CYS A 167 6.80 5.08 8.15
N CYS A 168 6.82 3.87 8.71
CA CYS A 168 7.90 3.52 9.62
C CYS A 168 9.24 3.44 8.89
N GLY A 169 10.29 3.96 9.54
CA GLY A 169 11.68 3.74 9.14
C GLY A 169 12.25 4.66 8.05
N VAL A 170 11.57 5.75 7.67
CA VAL A 170 12.23 6.85 6.92
C VAL A 170 13.41 7.36 7.75
N GLY A 171 14.63 7.16 7.26
CA GLY A 171 15.87 7.47 7.99
C GLY A 171 16.24 6.53 9.15
N ASN A 172 15.45 5.49 9.43
CA ASN A 172 15.73 4.49 10.45
C ASN A 172 15.44 3.05 9.96
N PHE A 173 16.39 2.52 9.20
CA PHE A 173 16.33 1.21 8.55
C PHE A 173 16.14 0.01 9.50
N SER A 174 16.34 0.19 10.82
CA SER A 174 16.11 -0.86 11.81
C SER A 174 14.63 -1.22 11.99
N LEU A 175 13.73 -0.37 11.49
CA LEU A 175 12.28 -0.58 11.51
C LEU A 175 11.77 -1.31 10.26
N TRP A 176 12.65 -1.66 9.33
CA TRP A 176 12.31 -2.39 8.11
C TRP A 176 12.70 -3.86 8.22
N ARG A 177 11.90 -4.71 7.59
CA ARG A 177 12.27 -6.10 7.36
C ARG A 177 13.05 -6.19 6.06
N VAL A 178 14.34 -6.53 6.12
CA VAL A 178 15.20 -6.67 4.95
C VAL A 178 15.53 -8.15 4.73
N THR A 179 15.10 -8.69 3.59
CA THR A 179 15.37 -10.08 3.19
C THR A 179 16.50 -10.08 2.17
N HIS A 180 17.60 -10.81 2.40
CA HIS A 180 18.71 -10.91 1.45
C HIS A 180 18.63 -12.19 0.61
N ARG A 181 19.10 -12.17 -0.65
CA ARG A 181 19.09 -13.37 -1.52
C ARG A 181 20.02 -14.48 -1.05
N ASN A 182 21.06 -14.13 -0.27
CA ASN A 182 22.11 -15.07 0.15
C ASN A 182 21.95 -15.55 1.61
N GLY A 183 20.76 -15.38 2.21
CA GLY A 183 20.44 -15.76 3.60
C GLY A 183 20.08 -14.56 4.48
N ASP A 184 19.10 -14.73 5.36
CA ASP A 184 18.50 -13.66 6.16
C ASP A 184 19.45 -13.07 7.22
N ARG A 185 19.40 -11.75 7.40
CA ARG A 185 19.95 -11.08 8.59
C ARG A 185 18.79 -10.51 9.41
N TRP A 186 18.38 -11.22 10.46
CA TRP A 186 17.35 -10.77 11.41
C TRP A 186 17.94 -9.84 12.50
N PRO A 187 17.10 -9.00 13.13
CA PRO A 187 16.57 -9.39 14.44
C PRO A 187 15.03 -9.47 14.44
N CYS A 188 14.52 -10.59 14.97
CA CYS A 188 13.18 -11.12 14.73
C CYS A 188 12.09 -10.71 15.71
N TRP A 189 12.40 -9.96 16.77
CA TRP A 189 11.59 -10.07 17.98
C TRP A 189 10.66 -8.88 18.27
N LEU A 190 10.60 -7.87 17.38
CA LEU A 190 9.67 -6.73 17.53
C LEU A 190 8.52 -6.72 16.51
N TYR A 191 8.69 -7.42 15.38
CA TYR A 191 7.79 -7.33 14.22
C TYR A 191 6.42 -7.99 14.46
N ASP A 192 6.40 -9.18 15.07
CA ASP A 192 5.14 -9.88 15.36
C ASP A 192 4.49 -9.34 16.65
N ALA A 193 5.29 -9.01 17.67
CA ALA A 193 4.76 -8.62 18.98
C ALA A 193 3.99 -7.29 18.98
N ALA A 194 4.38 -6.32 18.15
CA ALA A 194 3.71 -5.01 18.11
C ALA A 194 2.44 -5.00 17.25
N ASN A 195 2.39 -5.80 16.18
CA ASN A 195 1.25 -5.85 15.24
C ASN A 195 0.20 -6.90 15.61
N ASP A 196 0.57 -8.01 16.28
CA ASP A 196 -0.39 -9.00 16.80
C ASP A 196 -0.94 -8.65 18.19
N CYS A 197 -0.36 -7.65 18.86
CA CYS A 197 -1.00 -7.07 20.04
C CYS A 197 -2.16 -6.20 19.58
N PHE A 198 -3.37 -6.76 19.62
CA PHE A 198 -4.61 -5.99 19.70
C PHE A 198 -4.46 -4.91 20.79
N LEU A 199 -4.08 -3.69 20.41
CA LEU A 199 -4.24 -2.56 21.30
C LEU A 199 -5.75 -2.36 21.42
N PRO A 200 -6.35 -2.53 22.62
CA PRO A 200 -7.75 -2.24 22.80
C PRO A 200 -7.93 -0.75 22.55
N LEU A 201 -8.45 -0.40 21.37
CA LEU A 201 -8.88 0.95 21.08
C LEU A 201 -9.90 1.32 22.15
N ALA A 202 -9.57 2.29 22.99
CA ALA A 202 -10.43 2.78 24.06
C ALA A 202 -11.83 3.08 23.49
N GLU A 203 -12.91 2.88 24.25
CA GLU A 203 -14.28 2.98 23.73
C GLU A 203 -14.59 4.31 23.03
N GLY A 204 -13.89 5.40 23.39
CA GLY A 204 -13.99 6.69 22.68
C GLY A 204 -13.50 6.68 21.23
N PHE A 205 -12.59 5.78 20.86
CA PHE A 205 -12.05 5.63 19.49
C PHE A 205 -13.05 4.98 18.54
N LYS A 206 -13.93 4.07 19.04
CA LYS A 206 -14.99 3.47 18.22
C LYS A 206 -16.07 4.49 17.83
N GLN A 207 -16.31 5.48 18.68
CA GLN A 207 -17.31 6.52 18.45
C GLN A 207 -16.84 7.60 17.46
N GLN A 208 -15.53 7.86 17.33
CA GLN A 208 -15.00 8.81 16.33
C GLN A 208 -14.84 8.21 14.93
N ILE A 209 -14.65 6.90 14.78
CA ILE A 209 -14.66 6.25 13.46
C ILE A 209 -16.11 6.06 12.95
N GLN A 210 -17.10 6.11 13.85
CA GLN A 210 -18.54 6.11 13.52
C GLN A 210 -19.19 7.50 13.60
N GLY A 211 -18.43 8.56 13.86
CA GLY A 211 -18.93 9.91 14.03
C GLY A 211 -18.42 10.82 12.93
N ASP A 212 -19.34 11.31 12.12
CA ASP A 212 -19.17 12.32 11.07
C ASP A 212 -18.12 11.99 10.00
N SER A 213 -18.52 11.07 9.12
CA SER A 213 -18.04 11.05 7.74
C SER A 213 -18.46 12.35 7.03
N GLU A 214 -17.84 13.47 7.37
CA GLU A 214 -17.70 14.56 6.40
C GLU A 214 -16.54 14.21 5.49
N ASP A 215 -16.94 14.00 4.24
CA ASP A 215 -16.19 13.59 3.09
C ASP A 215 -15.12 14.65 2.77
N VAL A 216 -13.93 14.56 3.37
CA VAL A 216 -12.78 15.42 3.04
C VAL A 216 -12.15 14.94 1.73
N PHE A 217 -12.93 14.96 0.65
CA PHE A 217 -12.45 14.96 -0.73
C PHE A 217 -13.48 15.53 -1.73
N TYR A 218 -14.74 15.74 -1.31
CA TYR A 218 -15.79 16.39 -2.12
C TYR A 218 -16.38 17.62 -1.41
N SER A 219 -15.57 18.68 -1.23
CA SER A 219 -16.12 20.02 -1.03
C SER A 219 -15.75 20.92 -2.20
N GLU A 220 -16.31 20.62 -3.37
CA GLU A 220 -16.55 21.65 -4.37
C GLU A 220 -18.00 22.12 -4.24
N THR A 221 -18.21 23.21 -3.51
CA THR A 221 -19.17 24.22 -3.95
C THR A 221 -18.59 25.60 -3.70
N SER A 222 -18.43 26.29 -4.82
CA SER A 222 -18.19 27.70 -5.01
C SER A 222 -19.17 28.58 -4.22
N ALA A 223 -18.64 29.58 -3.52
CA ALA A 223 -19.08 30.98 -3.54
C ALA A 223 -17.98 31.85 -2.94
#